data_AF-A0A8J9YCG6-F1
#
_entry.id   AF-A0A8J9YCG6-F1
#
_cell.length_a   1.000
_cell.length_b   1.000
_cell.length_c   1.000
_cell.angle_alpha   90.00
_cell.angle_beta   90.00
_cell.angle_gamma   90.00
#
_symmetry.space_group_name_H-M   'P 1'
#
loop_
_entity.id
_entity.type
_entity.pdbx_description
1 polymer ?
#
loop_
_entity_poly.entity_id
_entity_poly.type
_entity_poly.pdbx_seq_one_letter_code
_entity_poly.pdbx_strand_id
1 'polypeptide(L)'
;MSLIGNIEAFSPKESDADAYIERPEQLFKVNNITTEEKKVPLFLTLIGGETYNCLKDLLAPQKPDTKKYSELTSLLKSQYETKHLVIAERYKFWSAVQESGEDLKTFSTRLRNLAKNCDFKTFLPDALRDKFVCGVKSNIIKRKLLTLEPLPSFDEALRAAIAVELADDQLLLFESTGSVNKLKFHKQKFNKSNVPK
;
A
#
# COMPACT_ATOMS: atom_id res chain seq x y z
N MET A 1 31.15 16.32 17.06
CA MET A 1 30.16 15.23 16.93
C MET A 1 30.13 14.80 15.47
N SER A 2 30.25 13.51 15.18
CA SER A 2 30.09 13.00 13.82
C SER A 2 28.61 13.08 13.42
N LEU A 3 28.33 13.46 12.17
CA LEU A 3 26.99 13.31 11.60
C LEU A 3 26.67 11.82 11.54
N ILE A 4 25.52 11.42 12.08
CA ILE A 4 25.03 10.04 12.06
C ILE A 4 24.00 9.93 10.93
N GLY A 5 24.30 9.05 9.97
CA GLY A 5 23.41 8.73 8.84
C GLY A 5 23.72 9.53 7.58
N ASN A 6 23.32 8.97 6.45
CA ASN A 6 23.33 9.62 5.13
C ASN A 6 21.98 9.35 4.45
N ILE A 7 21.55 10.26 3.59
CA ILE A 7 20.39 10.08 2.73
C ILE A 7 20.81 10.26 1.29
N GLU A 8 20.21 9.48 0.39
CA GLU A 8 20.42 9.64 -1.05
C GLU A 8 19.89 11.00 -1.51
N ALA A 9 20.48 11.53 -2.58
CA ALA A 9 20.04 12.77 -3.21
C ALA A 9 18.59 12.67 -3.70
N PHE A 10 17.92 13.82 -3.84
CA PHE A 10 16.58 13.84 -4.41
C PHE A 10 16.66 13.54 -5.91
N SER A 11 15.84 12.59 -6.36
CA SER A 11 15.63 12.28 -7.77
C SER A 11 14.14 12.37 -8.07
N PRO A 12 13.67 13.36 -8.86
CA PRO A 12 12.26 13.53 -9.18
C PRO A 12 11.68 12.39 -10.02
N LYS A 13 12.53 11.52 -10.57
CA LYS A 13 12.11 10.32 -11.32
C LYS A 13 11.83 9.13 -10.41
N GLU A 14 12.41 9.12 -9.20
CA GLU A 14 12.44 7.96 -8.31
C GLU A 14 11.63 8.19 -7.03
N SER A 15 11.43 9.45 -6.63
CA SER A 15 10.77 9.78 -5.38
C SER A 15 9.89 11.01 -5.51
N ASP A 16 8.79 11.00 -4.76
CA ASP A 16 7.94 12.15 -4.55
C ASP A 16 8.65 13.17 -3.62
N ALA A 17 8.44 14.46 -3.89
CA ALA A 17 9.12 15.52 -3.14
C ALA A 17 8.73 15.55 -1.66
N ASP A 18 7.46 15.27 -1.32
CA ASP A 18 7.02 15.19 0.07
C ASP A 18 7.71 14.02 0.78
N ALA A 19 7.69 12.85 0.16
CA ALA A 19 8.34 11.64 0.69
C ALA A 19 9.85 11.83 0.89
N TYR A 20 10.51 12.57 -0.02
CA TYR A 20 11.92 12.91 0.14
C TYR A 20 12.16 13.77 1.37
N ILE A 21 11.38 14.85 1.56
CA ILE A 21 11.57 15.86 2.62
C ILE A 21 11.42 15.28 4.02
N GLU A 22 10.59 14.24 4.20
CA GLU A 22 10.44 13.55 5.48
C GLU A 22 11.77 12.94 5.99
N ARG A 23 12.67 12.51 5.09
CA ARG A 23 13.94 11.85 5.48
C ARG A 23 14.97 12.81 6.09
N PRO A 24 15.30 13.98 5.49
CA PRO A 24 16.09 15.02 6.13
C PRO A 24 15.56 15.42 7.51
N GLU A 25 14.23 15.50 7.69
CA GLU A 25 13.65 15.86 9.00
C GLU A 25 13.97 14.84 10.09
N GLN A 26 13.98 13.54 9.76
CA GLN A 26 14.41 12.50 10.70
C GLN A 26 15.92 12.60 10.98
N LEU A 27 16.73 12.90 9.96
CA LEU A 27 18.17 13.10 10.14
C LEU A 27 18.45 14.28 11.07
N PHE A 28 17.68 15.37 10.96
CA PHE A 28 17.78 16.52 11.86
C PHE A 28 17.43 16.13 13.30
N LYS A 29 16.37 15.34 13.51
CA LYS A 29 15.98 14.87 14.84
C LYS A 29 17.06 14.02 15.48
N VAL A 30 17.58 13.02 14.77
CA VAL A 30 18.62 12.11 15.29
C VAL A 30 19.90 12.85 15.64
N ASN A 31 20.26 13.88 14.86
CA ASN A 31 21.48 14.66 15.07
C ASN A 31 21.27 15.91 15.95
N ASN A 32 20.10 16.07 16.59
CA ASN A 32 19.74 17.24 17.41
C ASN A 32 19.93 18.58 16.68
N ILE A 33 19.61 18.61 15.39
CA ILE A 33 19.68 19.80 14.54
C ILE A 33 18.35 20.54 14.63
N THR A 34 18.31 21.54 15.51
CA THR A 34 17.07 22.29 15.79
C THR A 34 17.03 23.65 15.11
N THR A 35 18.19 24.25 14.81
CA THR A 35 18.29 25.64 14.33
C THR A 35 18.38 25.74 12.80
N GLU A 36 17.84 26.83 12.26
CA GLU A 36 17.85 27.10 10.81
C GLU A 36 19.28 27.24 10.26
N GLU A 37 20.22 27.80 11.05
CA GLU A 37 21.61 27.97 10.61
C GLU A 37 22.32 26.64 10.35
N LYS A 38 21.76 25.53 10.84
CA LYS A 38 22.27 24.17 10.57
C LYS A 38 21.37 23.40 9.61
N LYS A 39 20.04 23.55 9.69
CA LYS A 39 19.09 22.85 8.80
C LYS A 39 19.27 23.24 7.35
N VAL A 40 19.36 24.54 7.05
CA VAL A 40 19.43 25.04 5.67
C VAL A 40 20.71 24.57 4.97
N PRO A 41 21.93 24.78 5.52
CA PRO A 41 23.14 24.29 4.87
C PRO A 41 23.15 22.77 4.71
N LEU A 42 22.73 22.02 5.73
CA LEU A 42 22.70 20.57 5.65
C LEU A 42 21.71 20.10 4.58
N PHE A 43 20.49 20.65 4.54
CA PHE A 43 19.53 20.34 3.49
C PHE A 43 20.09 20.60 2.09
N LEU A 44 20.68 21.77 1.85
CA LEU A 44 21.27 22.12 0.55
C LEU A 44 22.39 21.17 0.12
N THR A 45 23.12 20.56 1.06
CA THR A 45 24.11 19.52 0.75
C THR A 45 23.51 18.14 0.47
N LEU A 46 22.30 17.85 0.99
CA LEU A 46 21.66 16.54 0.86
C LEU A 46 20.76 16.41 -0.37
N ILE A 47 20.13 17.50 -0.83
CA ILE A 47 19.18 17.49 -1.96
C ILE A 47 19.81 17.07 -3.30
N GLY A 48 21.13 17.11 -3.42
CA GLY A 48 21.87 16.81 -4.64
C GLY A 48 22.02 18.00 -5.58
N GLY A 49 22.99 17.90 -6.50
CA GLY A 49 23.40 19.00 -7.36
C GLY A 49 22.33 19.46 -8.36
N GLU A 50 21.58 18.53 -8.96
CA GLU A 50 20.51 18.86 -9.93
C GLU A 50 19.42 19.72 -9.26
N THR A 51 18.89 19.23 -8.14
CA THR A 51 17.88 19.91 -7.34
C THR A 51 18.36 21.25 -6.78
N TYR A 52 19.62 21.31 -6.31
CA TYR A 52 20.22 22.56 -5.83
C TYR A 52 20.29 23.61 -6.95
N ASN A 53 20.72 23.22 -8.16
CA ASN A 53 20.76 24.13 -9.30
C ASN A 53 19.35 24.65 -9.64
N CYS A 54 18.34 23.77 -9.63
CA CYS A 54 16.95 24.17 -9.83
C CYS A 54 16.50 25.22 -8.78
N LEU A 55 16.79 25.00 -7.48
CA LEU A 55 16.46 25.97 -6.44
C LEU A 55 17.19 27.30 -6.64
N LYS A 56 18.47 27.26 -7.06
CA LYS A 56 19.27 28.45 -7.34
C LYS A 56 18.68 29.26 -8.49
N ASP A 57 18.22 28.60 -9.55
CA ASP A 57 17.59 29.25 -10.70
C ASP A 57 16.24 29.87 -10.32
N LEU A 58 15.43 29.17 -9.52
CA LEU A 58 14.13 29.66 -9.04
C LEU A 58 14.23 30.84 -8.06
N LEU A 59 15.33 30.93 -7.29
CA LEU A 59 15.52 31.96 -6.27
C LEU A 59 16.29 33.18 -6.76
N ALA A 60 16.85 33.14 -7.98
CA ALA A 60 17.64 34.23 -8.54
C ALA A 60 16.87 35.57 -8.48
N PRO A 61 17.50 36.69 -8.05
CA PRO A 61 18.93 36.86 -7.76
C PRO A 61 19.37 36.49 -6.33
N GLN A 62 18.46 35.99 -5.49
CA GLN A 62 18.76 35.60 -4.11
C GLN A 62 19.41 34.22 -4.05
N LYS A 63 20.19 33.96 -3.00
CA LYS A 63 20.86 32.66 -2.83
C LYS A 63 19.99 31.72 -1.97
N PRO A 64 20.01 30.39 -2.23
CA PRO A 64 19.26 29.42 -1.43
C PRO A 64 19.56 29.44 0.07
N ASP A 65 20.81 29.76 0.47
CA ASP A 65 21.24 29.85 1.87
C ASP A 65 20.61 31.02 2.66
N THR A 66 20.03 32.00 1.96
CA THR A 66 19.34 33.15 2.57
C THR A 66 17.88 32.88 2.92
N LYS A 67 17.33 31.72 2.51
CA LYS A 67 15.94 31.32 2.73
C LYS A 67 15.79 30.42 3.95
N LYS A 68 14.59 30.39 4.52
CA LYS A 68 14.25 29.44 5.59
C LYS A 68 14.05 28.04 5.01
N TYR A 69 14.30 27.03 5.83
CA TYR A 69 14.09 25.63 5.46
C TYR A 69 12.65 25.36 4.97
N SER A 70 11.65 25.98 5.62
CA SER A 70 10.24 25.86 5.22
C SER A 70 9.95 26.47 3.84
N GLU A 71 10.65 27.55 3.46
CA GLU A 71 10.50 28.18 2.15
C GLU A 71 11.14 27.30 1.06
N LEU A 72 12.32 26.75 1.33
CA LEU A 72 13.03 25.86 0.39
C LEU A 72 12.25 24.57 0.13
N THR A 73 11.72 23.94 1.19
CA THR A 73 10.92 22.72 1.06
C THR A 73 9.60 22.99 0.34
N SER A 74 8.94 24.12 0.60
CA SER A 74 7.71 24.50 -0.11
C SER A 74 7.96 24.76 -1.59
N LEU A 75 9.06 25.44 -1.94
CA LEU A 75 9.45 25.69 -3.32
C LEU A 75 9.77 24.38 -4.04
N LEU A 76 10.47 23.46 -3.38
CA LEU A 76 10.78 22.15 -3.91
C LEU A 76 9.49 21.36 -4.21
N LYS A 77 8.56 21.31 -3.25
CA LYS A 77 7.25 20.67 -3.44
C LYS A 77 6.54 21.27 -4.64
N SER A 78 6.38 22.60 -4.69
CA SER A 78 5.67 23.26 -5.79
C SER A 78 6.32 23.03 -7.16
N GLN A 79 7.64 22.88 -7.24
CA GLN A 79 8.35 22.68 -8.50
C GLN A 79 8.15 21.27 -9.05
N TYR A 80 8.10 20.27 -8.16
CA TYR A 80 8.04 18.85 -8.52
C TYR A 80 6.65 18.23 -8.30
N GLU A 81 5.70 18.99 -7.75
CA GLU A 81 4.31 18.60 -7.63
C GLU A 81 3.74 18.40 -9.04
N THR A 82 3.48 17.14 -9.38
CA THR A 82 2.75 16.83 -10.60
C THR A 82 1.32 17.31 -10.41
N LYS A 83 0.86 18.25 -11.24
CA LYS A 83 -0.55 18.66 -11.21
C LYS A 83 -1.42 17.47 -11.60
N HIS A 84 -2.10 16.89 -10.63
CA HIS A 84 -3.04 15.79 -10.85
C HIS A 84 -4.44 16.35 -11.12
N LEU A 85 -5.06 15.89 -12.20
CA LEU A 85 -6.48 16.10 -12.40
C LEU A 85 -7.23 15.17 -11.44
N VAL A 86 -7.74 15.70 -10.34
CA VAL A 86 -8.44 14.94 -9.29
C VAL A 86 -9.50 14.01 -9.88
N ILE A 87 -10.24 14.48 -10.91
CA ILE A 87 -11.25 13.66 -11.58
C ILE A 87 -10.65 12.44 -12.30
N ALA A 88 -9.48 12.58 -12.91
CA ALA A 88 -8.78 11.48 -13.57
C ALA A 88 -8.21 10.48 -12.55
N GLU A 89 -7.68 10.97 -11.42
CA GLU A 89 -7.21 10.09 -10.34
C GLU A 89 -8.35 9.31 -9.70
N ARG A 90 -9.49 9.98 -9.44
CA ARG A 90 -10.72 9.30 -8.98
C ARG A 90 -11.21 8.28 -10.00
N TYR A 91 -11.17 8.60 -11.29
CA TYR A 91 -11.54 7.65 -12.34
C TYR A 91 -10.66 6.38 -12.28
N LYS A 92 -9.33 6.53 -12.18
CA LYS A 92 -8.40 5.40 -12.04
C LYS A 92 -8.71 4.58 -10.79
N PHE A 93 -8.90 5.25 -9.64
CA PHE A 93 -9.24 4.60 -8.37
C PHE A 93 -10.53 3.79 -8.49
N TRP A 94 -11.62 4.40 -8.95
CA TRP A 94 -12.92 3.74 -9.06
C TRP A 94 -12.94 2.63 -10.11
N SER A 95 -12.11 2.73 -11.15
CA SER A 95 -11.95 1.68 -12.18
C SER A 95 -11.11 0.49 -11.72
N ALA A 96 -10.36 0.61 -10.62
CA ALA A 96 -9.48 -0.46 -10.15
C ALA A 96 -10.28 -1.70 -9.73
N VAL A 97 -9.84 -2.88 -10.17
CA VAL A 97 -10.31 -4.19 -9.72
C VAL A 97 -9.09 -5.07 -9.44
N GLN A 98 -9.23 -6.07 -8.59
CA GLN A 98 -8.16 -7.03 -8.32
C GLN A 98 -7.75 -7.72 -9.62
N GLU A 99 -6.47 -7.64 -9.96
CA GLU A 99 -5.92 -8.21 -11.18
C GLU A 99 -5.79 -9.74 -11.08
N SER A 100 -5.63 -10.41 -12.22
CA SER A 100 -5.47 -11.86 -12.20
C SER A 100 -4.13 -12.26 -11.59
N GLY A 101 -4.15 -13.04 -10.51
CA GLY A 101 -2.95 -13.44 -9.78
C GLY A 101 -2.44 -12.40 -8.78
N GLU A 102 -3.11 -11.26 -8.64
CA GLU A 102 -2.82 -10.28 -7.59
C GLU A 102 -3.42 -10.75 -6.27
N ASP A 103 -2.61 -10.86 -5.21
CA ASP A 103 -3.10 -11.18 -3.87
C ASP A 103 -3.83 -9.99 -3.22
N LEU A 104 -4.63 -10.26 -2.18
CA LEU A 104 -5.44 -9.23 -1.52
C LEU A 104 -4.62 -8.12 -0.87
N LYS A 105 -3.43 -8.41 -0.37
CA LYS A 105 -2.56 -7.43 0.29
C LYS A 105 -1.94 -6.50 -0.74
N THR A 106 -1.49 -7.03 -1.87
CA THR A 106 -1.00 -6.28 -3.01
C THR A 106 -2.10 -5.38 -3.56
N PHE A 107 -3.32 -5.91 -3.75
CA PHE A 107 -4.48 -5.12 -4.18
C PHE A 107 -4.79 -3.99 -3.20
N SER A 108 -4.81 -4.27 -1.90
CA SER A 108 -5.06 -3.26 -0.87
C SER A 108 -4.02 -2.13 -0.88
N THR A 109 -2.75 -2.46 -1.12
CA THR A 109 -1.65 -1.49 -1.22
C THR A 109 -1.80 -0.63 -2.47
N ARG A 110 -2.16 -1.25 -3.60
CA ARG A 110 -2.43 -0.54 -4.86
C ARG A 110 -3.59 0.44 -4.73
N LEU A 111 -4.68 0.07 -4.06
CA LEU A 111 -5.80 0.98 -3.78
C LEU A 111 -5.35 2.19 -2.93
N ARG A 112 -4.55 1.97 -1.87
CA ARG A 112 -4.00 3.06 -1.06
C ARG A 112 -3.14 4.01 -1.89
N ASN A 113 -2.33 3.47 -2.80
CA ASN A 113 -1.52 4.29 -3.71
C ASN A 113 -2.36 5.11 -4.69
N LEU A 114 -3.38 4.51 -5.31
CA LEU A 114 -4.30 5.23 -6.22
C LEU A 114 -5.09 6.33 -5.50
N ALA A 115 -5.39 6.16 -4.21
CA ALA A 115 -6.18 7.11 -3.44
C ALA A 115 -5.41 8.39 -3.05
N LYS A 116 -4.06 8.38 -3.09
CA LYS A 116 -3.20 9.50 -2.63
C LYS A 116 -3.60 10.85 -3.24
N ASN A 117 -3.88 10.86 -4.55
CA ASN A 117 -4.15 12.08 -5.31
C ASN A 117 -5.64 12.28 -5.64
N CYS A 118 -6.53 11.54 -4.96
CA CYS A 118 -7.98 11.58 -5.21
C CYS A 118 -8.72 12.68 -4.43
N ASP A 119 -8.06 13.40 -3.52
CA ASP A 119 -8.67 14.40 -2.63
C ASP A 119 -9.93 13.86 -1.92
N PHE A 120 -9.87 12.66 -1.34
CA PHE A 120 -11.00 12.07 -0.61
C PHE A 120 -11.19 12.68 0.78
N LYS A 121 -10.18 13.36 1.34
CA LYS A 121 -10.23 13.99 2.67
C LYS A 121 -10.69 12.99 3.73
N THR A 122 -11.68 13.35 4.54
CA THR A 122 -12.25 12.50 5.60
C THR A 122 -12.96 11.26 5.07
N PHE A 123 -13.34 11.23 3.78
CA PHE A 123 -14.00 10.09 3.14
C PHE A 123 -13.00 9.00 2.67
N LEU A 124 -11.69 9.23 2.78
CA LEU A 124 -10.67 8.27 2.34
C LEU A 124 -10.87 6.84 2.92
N PRO A 125 -11.16 6.65 4.22
CA PRO A 125 -11.34 5.31 4.78
C PRO A 125 -12.53 4.56 4.16
N ASP A 126 -13.64 5.27 3.94
CA ASP A 126 -14.84 4.72 3.32
C ASP A 126 -14.62 4.41 1.83
N ALA A 127 -14.00 5.33 1.09
CA ALA A 127 -13.65 5.11 -0.32
C ALA A 127 -12.78 3.86 -0.51
N LEU A 128 -11.77 3.67 0.35
CA LEU A 128 -10.91 2.49 0.33
C LEU A 128 -11.70 1.21 0.60
N ARG A 129 -12.55 1.20 1.63
CA ARG A 129 -13.40 0.04 1.98
C ARG A 129 -14.31 -0.32 0.82
N ASP A 130 -15.09 0.64 0.35
CA ASP A 130 -16.13 0.40 -0.66
C ASP A 130 -15.48 -0.09 -1.96
N LYS A 131 -14.38 0.54 -2.37
CA LYS A 131 -13.64 0.12 -3.56
C LYS A 131 -13.01 -1.25 -3.39
N PHE A 132 -12.47 -1.60 -2.22
CA PHE A 132 -11.95 -2.93 -1.95
C PHE A 132 -13.06 -3.99 -2.07
N VAL A 133 -14.19 -3.81 -1.39
CA VAL A 133 -15.33 -4.74 -1.44
C VAL A 133 -15.82 -4.91 -2.89
N CYS A 134 -16.01 -3.82 -3.63
CA CYS A 134 -16.45 -3.89 -5.03
C CYS A 134 -15.39 -4.49 -5.97
N GLY A 135 -14.10 -4.25 -5.68
CA GLY A 135 -12.97 -4.56 -6.55
C GLY A 135 -12.39 -5.97 -6.39
N VAL A 136 -12.62 -6.65 -5.26
CA VAL A 136 -12.15 -8.04 -5.04
C VAL A 136 -12.69 -8.99 -6.12
N LYS A 137 -11.86 -9.90 -6.62
CA LYS A 137 -12.22 -10.82 -7.71
C LYS A 137 -13.07 -11.99 -7.23
N SER A 138 -12.79 -12.54 -6.04
CA SER A 138 -13.51 -13.70 -5.51
C SER A 138 -14.93 -13.35 -5.06
N ASN A 139 -15.92 -14.01 -5.67
CA ASN A 139 -17.33 -13.87 -5.28
C ASN A 139 -17.62 -14.45 -3.88
N ILE A 140 -16.84 -15.44 -3.43
CA ILE A 140 -16.95 -16.03 -2.09
C ILE A 140 -16.55 -14.98 -1.05
N ILE A 141 -15.41 -14.34 -1.26
CA ILE A 141 -14.92 -13.25 -0.40
C ILE A 141 -15.90 -12.08 -0.42
N LYS A 142 -16.35 -11.62 -1.60
CA LYS A 142 -17.36 -10.57 -1.73
C LYS A 142 -18.62 -10.89 -0.92
N ARG A 143 -19.15 -12.10 -1.05
CA ARG A 143 -20.32 -12.54 -0.28
C ARG A 143 -20.06 -12.46 1.22
N LYS A 144 -18.89 -12.93 1.70
CA LYS A 144 -18.53 -12.82 3.12
C LYS A 144 -18.50 -11.36 3.57
N LEU A 145 -17.85 -10.48 2.81
CA LEU A 145 -17.72 -9.05 3.15
C LEU A 145 -19.08 -8.35 3.22
N LEU A 146 -20.00 -8.67 2.30
CA LEU A 146 -21.36 -8.10 2.28
C LEU A 146 -22.27 -8.61 3.42
N THR A 147 -21.81 -9.55 4.24
CA THR A 147 -22.54 -10.05 5.43
C THR A 147 -21.99 -9.52 6.74
N LEU A 148 -20.92 -8.72 6.71
CA LEU A 148 -20.31 -8.18 7.92
C LEU A 148 -21.17 -7.05 8.48
N GLU A 149 -21.62 -7.23 9.72
CA GLU A 149 -22.36 -6.25 10.50
C GLU A 149 -21.77 -6.19 11.92
N PRO A 150 -21.57 -5.00 12.52
CA PRO A 150 -21.78 -3.67 11.92
C PRO A 150 -20.82 -3.39 10.73
N LEU A 151 -21.10 -2.32 9.97
CA LEU A 151 -20.27 -1.90 8.82
C LEU A 151 -18.79 -1.87 9.19
N PRO A 152 -17.94 -2.71 8.55
CA PRO A 152 -16.53 -2.80 8.93
C PRO A 152 -15.74 -1.57 8.46
N SER A 153 -14.61 -1.32 9.10
CA SER A 153 -13.53 -0.50 8.56
C SER A 153 -12.81 -1.19 7.39
N PHE A 154 -11.99 -0.43 6.64
CA PHE A 154 -11.15 -1.00 5.58
C PHE A 154 -10.25 -2.14 6.08
N ASP A 155 -9.59 -1.95 7.23
CA ASP A 155 -8.66 -2.96 7.76
C ASP A 155 -9.40 -4.20 8.31
N GLU A 156 -10.63 -4.04 8.80
CA GLU A 156 -11.50 -5.17 9.16
C GLU A 156 -11.93 -5.97 7.94
N ALA A 157 -12.34 -5.29 6.86
CA ALA A 157 -12.70 -5.92 5.61
C ALA A 157 -11.52 -6.68 4.99
N LEU A 158 -10.32 -6.07 4.98
CA LEU A 158 -9.11 -6.73 4.49
C LEU A 158 -8.76 -7.98 5.31
N ARG A 159 -8.81 -7.90 6.65
CA ARG A 159 -8.57 -9.06 7.52
C ARG A 159 -9.58 -10.18 7.30
N ALA A 160 -10.87 -9.85 7.18
CA ALA A 160 -11.90 -10.84 6.91
C ALA A 160 -11.71 -11.52 5.54
N ALA A 161 -11.30 -10.76 4.52
CA ALA A 161 -11.02 -11.29 3.19
C ALA A 161 -9.84 -12.27 3.20
N ILE A 162 -8.72 -11.89 3.85
CA ILE A 162 -7.54 -12.75 4.00
C ILE A 162 -7.88 -14.04 4.77
N ALA A 163 -8.72 -13.95 5.80
CA ALA A 163 -9.14 -15.13 6.57
C ALA A 163 -9.92 -16.14 5.71
N VAL A 164 -10.75 -15.66 4.77
CA VAL A 164 -11.46 -16.53 3.82
C VAL A 164 -10.50 -17.16 2.82
N GLU A 165 -9.61 -16.37 2.23
CA GLU A 165 -8.59 -16.85 1.28
C GLU A 165 -7.72 -17.94 1.91
N LEU A 166 -7.25 -17.72 3.14
CA LEU A 166 -6.47 -18.71 3.88
C LEU A 166 -7.26 -19.99 4.19
N ALA A 167 -8.55 -19.87 4.53
CA ALA A 167 -9.39 -21.03 4.80
C ALA A 167 -9.63 -21.86 3.53
N ASP A 168 -9.88 -21.21 2.39
CA ASP A 168 -10.06 -21.87 1.10
C ASP A 168 -8.76 -22.59 0.67
N ASP A 169 -7.59 -21.95 0.81
CA ASP A 169 -6.29 -22.57 0.52
C ASP A 169 -6.02 -23.80 1.39
N GLN A 170 -6.34 -23.73 2.69
CA GLN A 170 -6.19 -24.87 3.61
C GLN A 170 -7.13 -26.03 3.26
N LEU A 171 -8.38 -25.75 2.87
CA LEU A 171 -9.32 -26.78 2.45
C LEU A 171 -8.83 -27.53 1.20
N LEU A 172 -8.31 -26.80 0.20
CA LEU A 172 -7.73 -27.42 -1.00
C LEU A 172 -6.55 -28.34 -0.66
N LEU A 173 -5.71 -27.95 0.31
CA LEU A 173 -4.63 -28.81 0.81
C LEU A 173 -5.16 -30.08 1.49
N PHE A 174 -6.20 -29.98 2.31
CA PHE A 174 -6.80 -31.17 2.94
C PHE A 174 -7.43 -32.12 1.92
N GLU A 175 -8.10 -31.61 0.88
CA GLU A 175 -8.67 -32.43 -0.19
C GLU A 175 -7.59 -33.16 -1.01
N SER A 176 -6.46 -32.50 -1.26
CA SER A 176 -5.33 -33.10 -2.00
C SER A 176 -4.62 -34.23 -1.22
N THR A 177 -4.70 -34.21 0.12
CA THR A 177 -4.12 -35.24 1.00
C THR A 177 -5.08 -36.38 1.36
N GLY A 178 -6.39 -36.19 1.12
CA GLY A 178 -7.46 -37.15 1.45
C GLY A 178 -7.72 -38.27 0.44
N SER A 179 -6.96 -38.36 -0.66
CA SER A 179 -7.05 -39.48 -1.62
C SER A 179 -6.36 -40.75 -1.08
N VAL A 180 -6.89 -41.34 0.00
CA VAL A 180 -6.39 -42.63 0.54
C VAL A 180 -7.43 -43.74 0.37
N ASN A 181 -7.12 -44.66 -0.55
CA ASN A 181 -7.69 -46.00 -0.80
C ASN A 181 -9.22 -46.22 -0.77
N LYS A 182 -9.83 -46.33 -1.96
CA LYS A 182 -11.09 -47.06 -2.15
C LYS A 182 -10.88 -48.56 -1.87
N LEU A 183 -11.23 -49.01 -0.66
CA LEU A 183 -11.38 -50.44 -0.36
C LEU A 183 -12.52 -51.02 -1.21
N LYS A 184 -12.18 -51.90 -2.16
CA LYS A 184 -13.17 -52.72 -2.88
C LYS A 184 -13.76 -53.73 -1.89
N PHE A 185 -15.00 -53.52 -1.47
CA PHE A 185 -15.75 -54.54 -0.74
C PHE A 185 -15.98 -55.76 -1.64
N HIS A 186 -15.27 -56.85 -1.36
CA HIS A 186 -15.52 -58.15 -1.96
C HIS A 186 -16.79 -58.74 -1.30
N LYS A 187 -17.89 -58.87 -2.06
CA LYS A 187 -19.11 -59.54 -1.59
C LYS A 187 -18.82 -61.02 -1.36
N GLN A 188 -18.61 -61.43 -0.10
CA GLN A 188 -18.67 -62.85 0.27
C GLN A 188 -20.14 -63.28 0.30
N LYS A 189 -20.50 -64.23 -0.57
CA LYS A 189 -21.82 -64.89 -0.57
C LYS A 189 -21.91 -65.78 0.68
N PHE A 190 -22.81 -65.44 1.60
CA PHE A 190 -23.24 -66.36 2.65
C PHE A 190 -24.23 -67.37 2.07
N ASN A 191 -23.82 -68.64 1.96
CA ASN A 191 -24.73 -69.77 1.78
C ASN A 191 -25.42 -70.03 3.12
N LYS A 192 -26.76 -69.90 3.17
CA LYS A 192 -27.56 -70.40 4.29
C LYS A 192 -27.83 -71.89 4.06
N SER A 193 -27.37 -72.67 5.02
CA SER A 193 -27.60 -74.10 5.22
C SER A 193 -29.09 -74.43 5.30
N ASN A 194 -29.52 -75.43 4.54
CA ASN A 194 -30.74 -76.20 4.84
C ASN A 194 -30.55 -76.96 6.17
N VAL A 195 -31.61 -77.15 6.96
CA VAL A 195 -32.30 -78.43 7.28
C VAL A 195 -32.78 -78.31 8.75
N PRO A 196 -33.79 -79.03 9.32
CA PRO A 196 -34.90 -79.88 8.81
C PRO A 196 -36.31 -79.48 9.36
N LYS A 197 -37.35 -80.23 8.96
CA LYS A 197 -38.51 -80.53 9.84
C LYS A 197 -38.31 -81.89 10.48
#